data_AF-A0A6N9IZS7-F1
#
_entry.id   AF-A0A6N9IZS7-F1
#
_cell.length_a   1.000
_cell.length_b   1.000
_cell.length_c   1.000
_cell.angle_alpha   90.00
_cell.angle_beta   90.00
_cell.angle_gamma   90.00
#
_symmetry.space_group_name_H-M   'P 1'
#
loop_
_entity.id
_entity.type
_entity.pdbx_description
1 polymer ?
#
loop_
_entity_poly.entity_id
_entity_poly.type
_entity_poly.pdbx_seq_one_letter_code
_entity_poly.pdbx_strand_id
1 'polypeptide(L)'
;MNIENHQTQFNYEEWLKQFYRFAETARQFFNELLKGIKTLSLKSLSEAWKEISAVIPRLTAQDFIVAALISITGMIGAIIFMAGLGLFAYQAFLWLQDGTWTEFPLFVVFNFLFENTALHQWMVQPESWFGLQKLFSWFLESIPLSMALMVPGFSIALFMAGVMVVISTYRFYQLRKRND
;
A
#
# COMPACT_ATOMS: atom_id res chain seq x y z
N MET A 1 11.62 20.16 56.76
CA MET A 1 11.42 18.88 56.04
C MET A 1 12.25 18.98 54.78
N ASN A 2 13.45 18.40 54.79
CA ASN A 2 14.46 18.56 53.74
C ASN A 2 14.37 17.34 52.82
N ILE A 3 13.93 17.55 51.58
CA ILE A 3 13.87 16.48 50.57
C ILE A 3 15.26 16.42 49.93
N GLU A 4 16.08 15.46 50.37
CA GLU A 4 17.39 15.18 49.77
C GLU A 4 17.23 14.74 48.32
N ASN A 5 17.69 15.61 47.43
CA ASN A 5 17.75 15.45 45.99
C ASN A 5 18.76 14.34 45.65
N HIS A 6 18.29 13.10 45.54
CA HIS A 6 19.09 11.97 45.04
C HIS A 6 19.27 12.11 43.52
N GLN A 7 20.21 12.96 43.10
CA GLN A 7 20.72 12.94 41.73
C GLN A 7 21.64 11.73 41.57
N THR A 8 21.09 10.61 41.12
CA THR A 8 21.87 9.49 40.59
C THR A 8 22.66 9.95 39.37
N GLN A 9 23.97 10.09 39.52
CA GLN A 9 24.89 10.48 38.45
C GLN A 9 24.89 9.38 37.38
N PHE A 10 24.41 9.70 36.17
CA PHE A 10 24.30 8.74 35.07
C PHE A 10 25.70 8.28 34.62
N ASN A 11 25.98 6.99 34.72
CA ASN A 11 27.28 6.41 34.38
C ASN A 11 27.40 6.17 32.86
N TYR A 12 27.92 7.17 32.16
CA TYR A 12 28.10 7.13 30.70
C TYR A 12 28.97 5.98 30.20
N GLU A 13 29.99 5.55 30.96
CA GLU A 13 30.88 4.47 30.54
C GLU A 13 30.20 3.10 30.57
N GLU A 14 29.35 2.88 31.57
CA GLU A 14 28.58 1.65 31.73
C GLU A 14 27.48 1.57 30.67
N TRP A 15 26.80 2.69 30.41
CA TRP A 15 25.82 2.79 29.33
C TRP A 15 26.44 2.54 27.95
N LEU A 16 27.61 3.11 27.67
CA LEU A 16 28.34 2.87 26.41
C LEU A 16 28.77 1.40 26.26
N LYS A 17 29.30 0.78 27.32
CA LYS A 17 29.64 -0.66 27.29
C LYS A 17 28.43 -1.54 27.02
N GLN A 18 27.29 -1.21 27.62
CA GLN A 18 26.04 -1.95 27.44
C GLN A 18 25.50 -1.76 26.01
N PHE A 19 25.61 -0.56 25.46
CA PHE A 19 25.24 -0.25 24.08
C PHE A 19 26.12 -0.98 23.06
N TYR A 20 27.44 -1.01 23.25
CA TYR A 20 28.35 -1.74 22.37
C TYR A 20 28.10 -3.25 22.42
N ARG A 21 27.90 -3.82 23.61
CA ARG A 21 27.52 -5.24 23.76
C ARG A 21 26.20 -5.53 23.04
N PHE A 22 25.20 -4.67 23.21
CA PHE A 22 23.91 -4.81 22.53
C PHE A 22 24.06 -4.74 21.01
N ALA A 23 24.85 -3.79 20.49
CA ALA A 23 25.11 -3.65 19.05
C ALA A 23 25.84 -4.89 18.47
N GLU A 24 26.81 -5.44 19.20
CA GLU A 24 27.52 -6.67 18.81
C GLU A 24 26.58 -7.88 18.77
N THR A 25 25.78 -8.07 19.82
CA THR A 25 24.78 -9.14 19.90
C THR A 25 23.71 -8.99 18.82
N ALA A 26 23.22 -7.77 18.59
CA ALA A 26 22.25 -7.49 17.53
C ALA A 26 22.85 -7.82 16.16
N ARG A 27 24.11 -7.46 15.90
CA ARG A 27 24.80 -7.78 14.64
C ARG A 27 24.93 -9.29 14.42
N GLN A 28 25.32 -10.04 15.45
CA GLN A 28 25.40 -11.50 15.38
C GLN A 28 24.02 -12.13 15.13
N PHE A 29 23.01 -11.70 15.88
CA PHE A 29 21.62 -12.13 15.69
C PHE A 29 21.12 -11.84 14.28
N PHE A 30 21.31 -10.62 13.77
CA PHE A 30 20.95 -10.27 12.39
C PHE A 30 21.67 -11.15 11.36
N ASN A 31 22.96 -11.41 11.55
CA ASN A 31 23.72 -12.27 10.63
C ASN A 31 23.20 -13.71 10.64
N GLU A 32 22.87 -14.27 11.80
CA GLU A 32 22.29 -15.61 11.91
C GLU A 32 20.87 -15.67 11.37
N LEU A 33 20.05 -14.66 11.64
CA LEU A 33 18.68 -14.55 11.16
C LEU A 33 18.66 -14.42 9.63
N LEU A 34 19.52 -13.57 9.06
CA LEU A 34 19.70 -13.46 7.60
C LEU A 34 20.19 -14.78 6.99
N LYS A 35 21.13 -15.48 7.63
CA LYS A 35 21.57 -16.81 7.17
C LYS A 35 20.43 -17.83 7.21
N GLY A 36 19.66 -17.87 8.30
CA GLY A 36 18.51 -18.74 8.47
C GLY A 36 17.43 -18.47 7.42
N ILE A 37 17.04 -17.21 7.25
CA ILE A 37 16.11 -16.78 6.19
C ILE A 37 16.64 -17.17 4.82
N LYS A 38 17.91 -16.89 4.52
CA LYS A 38 18.49 -17.21 3.20
C LYS A 38 18.46 -18.71 2.92
N THR A 39 18.75 -19.53 3.93
CA THR A 39 18.81 -20.99 3.77
C THR A 39 17.42 -21.59 3.64
N LEU A 40 16.46 -21.12 4.47
CA LEU A 40 15.06 -21.51 4.37
C LEU A 40 14.44 -21.05 3.06
N SER A 41 14.68 -19.80 2.64
CA SER A 41 14.10 -19.27 1.40
C SER A 41 14.67 -19.97 0.18
N LEU A 42 16.00 -20.17 0.08
CA LEU A 42 16.59 -20.85 -1.09
C LEU A 42 16.07 -22.27 -1.24
N LYS A 43 16.02 -23.04 -0.14
CA LYS A 43 15.55 -24.42 -0.19
C LYS A 43 14.06 -24.49 -0.49
N SER A 44 13.25 -23.74 0.26
CA SER A 44 11.79 -23.69 0.09
C SER A 44 11.38 -23.17 -1.29
N LEU A 45 12.01 -22.09 -1.78
CA LEU A 45 11.78 -21.56 -3.12
C LEU A 45 12.19 -22.55 -4.20
N SER A 46 13.32 -23.26 -4.03
CA SER A 46 13.78 -24.22 -5.03
C SER A 46 12.84 -25.42 -5.16
N GLU A 47 12.30 -25.91 -4.05
CA GLU A 47 11.33 -27.00 -4.02
C GLU A 47 9.99 -26.53 -4.59
N ALA A 48 9.49 -25.38 -4.13
CA ALA A 48 8.27 -24.77 -4.67
C ALA A 48 8.39 -24.47 -6.18
N TRP A 49 9.54 -24.00 -6.64
CA TRP A 49 9.79 -23.73 -8.07
C TRP A 49 9.73 -25.00 -8.91
N LYS A 50 10.32 -26.10 -8.43
CA LYS A 50 10.23 -27.39 -9.11
C LYS A 50 8.77 -27.84 -9.25
N GLU A 51 8.00 -27.77 -8.17
CA GLU A 51 6.57 -28.13 -8.20
C GLU A 51 5.76 -27.23 -9.14
N ILE A 52 5.96 -25.91 -9.08
CA ILE A 52 5.28 -24.95 -9.96
C ILE A 52 5.64 -25.24 -11.43
N SER A 53 6.93 -25.41 -11.73
CA SER A 53 7.42 -25.64 -13.10
C SER A 53 6.85 -26.92 -13.73
N ALA A 54 6.52 -27.92 -12.92
CA ALA A 54 5.87 -29.15 -13.38
C ALA A 54 4.39 -28.95 -13.76
N VAL A 55 3.74 -27.94 -13.18
CA VAL A 55 2.31 -27.62 -13.42
C VAL A 55 2.13 -26.62 -14.56
N ILE A 56 3.12 -25.73 -14.80
CA ILE A 56 3.09 -24.70 -15.87
C ILE A 56 2.66 -25.27 -17.25
N PRO A 57 3.19 -26.41 -17.74
CA PRO A 57 2.84 -26.94 -19.06
C PRO A 57 1.36 -27.33 -19.19
N ARG A 58 0.65 -27.49 -18.08
CA ARG A 58 -0.75 -27.93 -18.00
C ARG A 58 -1.73 -26.76 -17.90
N LEU A 59 -1.24 -25.53 -17.81
CA LEU A 59 -2.07 -24.33 -17.80
C LEU A 59 -2.79 -24.18 -19.14
N THR A 60 -4.08 -23.86 -19.08
CA THR A 60 -4.89 -23.66 -20.29
C THR A 60 -4.85 -22.21 -20.73
N ALA A 61 -5.19 -21.94 -21.99
CA ALA A 61 -5.34 -20.58 -22.51
C ALA A 61 -6.31 -19.72 -21.66
N GLN A 62 -7.34 -20.35 -21.09
CA GLN A 62 -8.28 -19.69 -20.17
C GLN A 62 -7.60 -19.18 -18.91
N ASP A 63 -6.66 -19.95 -18.33
CA ASP A 63 -5.91 -19.54 -17.13
C ASP A 63 -5.09 -18.27 -17.42
N PHE A 64 -4.49 -18.18 -18.61
CA PHE A 64 -3.77 -16.99 -19.05
C PHE A 64 -4.67 -15.77 -19.23
N ILE A 65 -5.86 -15.94 -19.82
CA ILE A 65 -6.82 -14.83 -20.00
C ILE A 65 -7.27 -14.28 -18.64
N VAL A 66 -7.62 -15.17 -17.70
CA VAL A 66 -8.05 -14.76 -16.36
C VAL A 66 -6.90 -14.09 -15.60
N ALA A 67 -5.70 -14.66 -15.64
CA ALA A 67 -4.51 -14.07 -15.03
C ALA A 67 -4.19 -12.68 -15.63
N ALA A 68 -4.30 -12.54 -16.96
CA ALA A 68 -4.07 -11.26 -17.64
C ALA A 68 -5.10 -10.21 -17.20
N LEU A 69 -6.39 -10.55 -17.13
CA LEU A 69 -7.44 -9.63 -16.71
C LEU A 69 -7.23 -9.13 -15.26
N ILE A 70 -6.91 -10.05 -14.35
CA ILE A 70 -6.61 -9.71 -12.95
C ILE A 70 -5.36 -8.82 -12.88
N SER A 71 -4.31 -9.17 -13.63
CA SER A 71 -3.05 -8.42 -13.65
C SER A 71 -3.24 -7.00 -14.20
N ILE A 72 -3.99 -6.85 -15.30
CA ILE A 72 -4.30 -5.53 -15.89
C ILE A 72 -5.08 -4.68 -14.89
N THR A 73 -6.09 -5.26 -14.23
CA THR A 73 -6.90 -4.52 -13.25
C THR A 73 -6.07 -4.11 -12.04
N GLY A 74 -5.19 -5.00 -11.56
CA GLY A 74 -4.22 -4.68 -10.50
C GLY A 74 -3.23 -3.59 -10.90
N MET A 75 -2.74 -3.61 -12.16
CA MET A 75 -1.87 -2.56 -12.70
C MET A 75 -2.59 -1.21 -12.78
N ILE A 76 -3.85 -1.17 -13.20
CA ILE A 76 -4.65 0.06 -13.18
C ILE A 76 -4.73 0.62 -11.76
N GLY A 77 -5.03 -0.23 -10.76
CA GLY A 77 -5.01 0.17 -9.35
C GLY A 77 -3.65 0.72 -8.91
N ALA A 78 -2.56 0.06 -9.30
CA ALA A 78 -1.20 0.50 -8.99
C ALA A 78 -0.85 1.85 -9.65
N ILE A 79 -1.26 2.08 -10.90
CA ILE A 79 -1.07 3.36 -11.58
C ILE A 79 -1.81 4.48 -10.84
N ILE A 80 -3.07 4.25 -10.46
CA ILE A 80 -3.87 5.20 -9.69
C ILE A 80 -3.19 5.50 -8.35
N PHE A 81 -2.71 4.47 -7.65
CA PHE A 81 -1.96 4.64 -6.41
C PHE A 81 -0.69 5.48 -6.60
N MET A 82 0.10 5.17 -7.62
CA MET A 82 1.34 5.90 -7.93
C MET A 82 1.08 7.36 -8.31
N ALA A 83 -0.02 7.64 -9.02
CA ALA A 83 -0.46 9.00 -9.30
C ALA A 83 -0.80 9.76 -8.00
N GLY A 84 -1.54 9.12 -7.08
CA GLY A 84 -1.84 9.68 -5.77
C GLY A 84 -0.59 9.93 -4.92
N LEU A 85 0.36 8.99 -4.93
CA LEU A 85 1.64 9.10 -4.23
C LEU A 85 2.50 10.24 -4.82
N GLY A 86 2.54 10.36 -6.15
CA GLY A 86 3.23 11.46 -6.84
C GLY A 86 2.65 12.82 -6.49
N LEU A 87 1.31 12.94 -6.47
CA LEU A 87 0.63 14.16 -6.03
C LEU A 87 0.91 14.47 -4.56
N PHE A 88 0.88 13.48 -3.68
CA PHE A 88 1.22 13.66 -2.28
C PHE A 88 2.67 14.14 -2.09
N ALA A 89 3.62 13.52 -2.80
CA ALA A 89 5.02 13.93 -2.75
C ALA A 89 5.22 15.36 -3.25
N TYR A 90 4.48 15.74 -4.30
CA TYR A 90 4.48 17.12 -4.80
C TYR A 90 3.92 18.11 -3.77
N GLN A 91 2.79 17.79 -3.13
CA GLN A 91 2.23 18.61 -2.05
C GLN A 91 3.20 18.74 -0.87
N ALA A 92 3.87 17.65 -0.49
CA ALA A 92 4.87 17.66 0.57
C ALA A 92 6.08 18.54 0.20
N PHE A 93 6.51 18.51 -1.06
CA PHE A 93 7.58 19.39 -1.54
C PHE A 93 7.17 20.87 -1.48
N LEU A 94 5.97 21.22 -1.96
CA LEU A 94 5.44 22.59 -1.86
C LEU A 94 5.33 23.05 -0.40
N TRP A 95 4.86 22.17 0.49
CA TRP A 95 4.78 22.47 1.91
C TRP A 95 6.15 22.74 2.53
N LEU A 96 7.19 21.99 2.16
CA LEU A 96 8.57 22.25 2.61
C LEU A 96 9.12 23.59 2.10
N GLN A 97 8.69 24.02 0.92
CA GLN A 97 9.12 25.28 0.31
C GLN A 97 8.40 26.50 0.90
N ASP A 98 7.08 26.43 1.01
CA ASP A 98 6.22 27.57 1.32
C ASP A 98 5.77 27.61 2.79
N GLY A 99 6.01 26.54 3.55
CA GLY A 99 5.63 26.41 4.96
C GLY A 99 4.12 26.23 5.20
N THR A 100 3.31 26.29 4.14
CA THR A 100 1.85 26.13 4.18
C THR A 100 1.41 24.90 3.39
N TRP A 101 0.52 24.10 3.95
CA TRP A 101 0.03 22.90 3.27
C TRP A 101 -0.93 23.28 2.14
N THR A 102 -0.61 22.90 0.89
CA THR A 102 -1.50 23.15 -0.25
C THR A 102 -2.59 22.10 -0.34
N GLU A 103 -3.83 22.50 -0.07
CA GLU A 103 -4.99 21.64 -0.21
C GLU A 103 -5.36 21.47 -1.70
N PHE A 104 -5.41 20.23 -2.17
CA PHE A 104 -5.96 19.86 -3.47
C PHE A 104 -7.22 19.02 -3.23
N PRO A 105 -8.41 19.63 -3.17
CA PRO A 105 -9.65 18.90 -2.90
C PRO A 105 -10.09 18.08 -4.12
N LEU A 106 -10.81 16.98 -3.87
CA LEU A 106 -11.40 16.16 -4.94
C LEU A 106 -12.34 16.97 -5.84
N PHE A 107 -12.91 18.05 -5.30
CA PHE A 107 -13.75 19.01 -6.01
C PHE A 107 -13.14 19.50 -7.33
N VAL A 108 -11.80 19.67 -7.39
CA VAL A 108 -11.10 20.11 -8.61
C VAL A 108 -11.29 19.10 -9.75
N VAL A 109 -11.13 17.81 -9.46
CA VAL A 109 -11.30 16.73 -10.44
C VAL A 109 -12.77 16.56 -10.79
N PHE A 110 -13.66 16.68 -9.80
CA PHE A 110 -15.10 16.64 -10.04
C PHE A 110 -15.53 17.71 -11.05
N ASN A 111 -15.14 18.98 -10.83
CA ASN A 111 -15.45 20.06 -11.76
C ASN A 111 -14.91 19.80 -13.16
N PHE A 112 -13.68 19.29 -13.27
CA PHE A 112 -13.08 18.96 -14.55
C PHE A 112 -13.82 17.83 -15.30
N LEU A 113 -14.20 16.76 -14.60
CA LEU A 113 -14.85 15.59 -15.21
C LEU A 113 -16.32 15.82 -15.55
N PHE A 114 -17.02 16.63 -14.74
CA PHE A 114 -18.46 16.84 -14.85
C PHE A 114 -18.82 18.23 -15.36
N GLU A 115 -17.86 18.99 -15.88
CA GLU A 115 -18.10 20.32 -16.42
C GLU A 115 -19.28 20.32 -17.40
N ASN A 116 -20.16 21.32 -17.29
CA ASN A 116 -21.36 21.48 -18.12
C ASN A 116 -22.38 20.32 -18.06
N THR A 117 -22.26 19.40 -17.12
CA THR A 117 -23.30 18.37 -16.89
C THR A 117 -24.38 18.86 -15.93
N ALA A 118 -25.56 18.21 -15.96
CA ALA A 118 -26.66 18.50 -15.03
C ALA A 118 -26.24 18.32 -13.56
N LEU A 119 -25.34 17.37 -13.28
CA LEU A 119 -24.83 17.11 -11.93
C LEU A 119 -23.95 18.28 -11.44
N HIS A 120 -23.11 18.83 -12.32
CA HIS A 120 -22.34 20.04 -12.01
C HIS A 120 -23.23 21.28 -11.85
N GLN A 121 -24.24 21.47 -12.70
CA GLN A 121 -25.20 22.57 -12.56
C GLN A 121 -25.97 22.49 -11.23
N TRP A 122 -26.42 21.29 -10.83
CA TRP A 122 -27.04 21.06 -9.53
C TRP A 122 -26.08 21.34 -8.36
N MET A 123 -24.78 21.06 -8.52
CA MET A 123 -23.78 21.36 -7.51
C MET A 123 -23.57 22.86 -7.31
N VAL A 124 -23.57 23.64 -8.39
CA VAL A 124 -23.38 25.10 -8.34
C VAL A 124 -24.66 25.83 -7.93
N GLN A 125 -25.80 25.40 -8.48
CA GLN A 125 -27.11 25.99 -8.24
C GLN A 125 -28.15 24.87 -8.01
N PRO A 126 -28.27 24.34 -6.79
CA PRO A 126 -29.20 23.25 -6.50
C PRO A 126 -30.65 23.72 -6.60
N GLU A 127 -31.41 23.11 -7.51
CA GLU A 127 -32.86 23.32 -7.63
C GLU A 127 -33.67 22.54 -6.57
N SER A 128 -33.09 21.46 -6.02
CA SER A 128 -33.72 20.60 -5.00
C SER A 128 -32.65 19.83 -4.20
N TRP A 129 -33.05 19.16 -3.11
CA TRP A 129 -32.16 18.32 -2.28
C TRP A 129 -30.93 19.04 -1.71
N PHE A 130 -31.10 20.28 -1.24
CA PHE A 130 -30.03 21.11 -0.67
C PHE A 130 -29.18 20.42 0.40
N GLY A 131 -29.79 19.63 1.28
CA GLY A 131 -29.05 18.88 2.31
C GLY A 131 -28.10 17.84 1.71
N LEU A 132 -28.53 17.14 0.65
CA LEU A 132 -27.70 16.18 -0.06
C LEU A 132 -26.56 16.88 -0.82
N GLN A 133 -26.86 18.02 -1.45
CA GLN A 133 -25.85 18.84 -2.11
C GLN A 133 -24.76 19.26 -1.13
N LYS A 134 -25.12 19.72 0.07
CA LYS A 134 -24.15 20.11 1.10
C LYS A 134 -23.32 18.94 1.62
N LEU A 135 -23.93 17.77 1.82
CA LEU A 135 -23.18 16.57 2.22
C LEU A 135 -22.19 16.14 1.13
N PHE A 136 -22.61 16.22 -0.13
CA PHE A 136 -21.78 15.86 -1.26
C PHE A 136 -20.65 16.88 -1.49
N SER A 137 -20.91 18.19 -1.39
CA SER A 137 -19.87 19.22 -1.44
C SER A 137 -18.87 19.06 -0.30
N TRP A 138 -19.36 18.85 0.93
CA TRP A 138 -18.51 18.58 2.09
C TRP A 138 -17.59 17.37 1.85
N PHE A 139 -18.12 16.28 1.28
CA PHE A 139 -17.32 15.11 0.94
C PHE A 139 -16.22 15.42 -0.09
N LEU A 140 -16.57 16.14 -1.17
CA LEU A 140 -15.65 16.51 -2.25
C LEU A 140 -14.56 17.51 -1.79
N GLU A 141 -14.87 18.36 -0.83
CA GLU A 141 -13.95 19.35 -0.26
C GLU A 141 -13.07 18.74 0.85
N SER A 142 -13.62 17.86 1.68
CA SER A 142 -12.91 17.33 2.86
C SER A 142 -11.85 16.29 2.50
N ILE A 143 -11.98 15.62 1.36
CA ILE A 143 -11.05 14.55 0.98
C ILE A 143 -9.96 15.12 0.05
N PRO A 144 -8.68 15.09 0.46
CA PRO A 144 -7.58 15.44 -0.42
C PRO A 144 -7.52 14.49 -1.62
N LEU A 145 -7.32 15.04 -2.80
CA LEU A 145 -7.24 14.30 -4.05
C LEU A 145 -6.17 13.20 -4.01
N SER A 146 -5.01 13.48 -3.41
CA SER A 146 -3.94 12.50 -3.23
C SER A 146 -4.42 11.27 -2.46
N MET A 147 -5.14 11.46 -1.34
CA MET A 147 -5.73 10.37 -0.55
C MET A 147 -6.83 9.63 -1.32
N ALA A 148 -7.67 10.36 -2.05
CA ALA A 148 -8.73 9.78 -2.86
C ALA A 148 -8.21 8.92 -4.03
N LEU A 149 -6.97 9.12 -4.45
CA LEU A 149 -6.30 8.27 -5.44
C LEU A 149 -5.55 7.12 -4.75
N MET A 150 -4.80 7.41 -3.69
CA MET A 150 -3.99 6.42 -2.98
C MET A 150 -4.84 5.31 -2.39
N VAL A 151 -5.89 5.62 -1.63
CA VAL A 151 -6.66 4.61 -0.89
C VAL A 151 -7.37 3.64 -1.84
N PRO A 152 -8.14 4.08 -2.85
CA PRO A 152 -8.77 3.17 -3.79
C PRO A 152 -7.75 2.45 -4.68
N GLY A 153 -6.72 3.15 -5.17
CA GLY A 153 -5.68 2.54 -6.01
C GLY A 153 -4.94 1.40 -5.30
N PHE A 154 -4.52 1.64 -4.05
CA PHE A 154 -3.90 0.62 -3.21
C PHE A 154 -4.85 -0.54 -2.93
N SER A 155 -6.11 -0.24 -2.59
CA SER A 155 -7.11 -1.26 -2.29
C SER A 155 -7.38 -2.18 -3.48
N ILE A 156 -7.51 -1.62 -4.69
CA ILE A 156 -7.68 -2.39 -5.93
C ILE A 156 -6.44 -3.26 -6.19
N ALA A 157 -5.24 -2.69 -6.11
CA ALA A 157 -4.01 -3.41 -6.36
C ALA A 157 -3.82 -4.58 -5.37
N LEU A 158 -4.03 -4.32 -4.08
CA LEU A 158 -3.92 -5.31 -3.02
C LEU A 158 -4.97 -6.42 -3.16
N PHE A 159 -6.22 -6.05 -3.44
CA PHE A 159 -7.30 -7.00 -3.65
C PHE A 159 -7.01 -7.91 -4.85
N MET A 160 -6.59 -7.35 -5.99
CA MET A 160 -6.27 -8.13 -7.18
C MET A 160 -5.05 -9.02 -6.97
N ALA A 161 -4.03 -8.56 -6.24
CA ALA A 161 -2.90 -9.39 -5.85
C ALA A 161 -3.35 -10.58 -4.98
N GLY A 162 -4.25 -10.35 -4.02
CA GLY A 162 -4.83 -11.40 -3.19
C GLY A 162 -5.64 -12.42 -4.01
N VAL A 163 -6.51 -11.94 -4.90
CA VAL A 163 -7.29 -12.79 -5.82
C VAL A 163 -6.37 -13.62 -6.71
N MET A 164 -5.28 -13.04 -7.22
CA MET A 164 -4.30 -13.76 -8.04
C MET A 164 -3.63 -14.90 -7.28
N VAL A 165 -3.26 -14.68 -6.02
CA VAL A 165 -2.69 -15.73 -5.14
C VAL A 165 -3.69 -16.86 -4.90
N VAL A 166 -4.95 -16.51 -4.59
CA VAL A 166 -6.01 -17.49 -4.32
C VAL A 166 -6.29 -18.34 -5.56
N ILE A 167 -6.48 -17.72 -6.72
CA ILE A 167 -6.77 -18.42 -7.98
C ILE A 167 -5.60 -19.29 -8.41
N SER A 168 -4.37 -18.78 -8.31
CA SER A 168 -3.16 -19.54 -8.66
C SER A 168 -2.99 -20.76 -7.76
N THR A 169 -3.22 -20.60 -6.45
CA THR A 169 -3.14 -21.69 -5.47
C THR A 169 -4.24 -22.73 -5.72
N TYR A 170 -5.48 -22.30 -5.93
CA TYR A 170 -6.59 -23.19 -6.25
C TYR A 170 -6.32 -23.99 -7.53
N ARG A 171 -5.88 -23.31 -8.59
CA ARG A 171 -5.57 -23.95 -9.88
C ARG A 171 -4.40 -24.93 -9.77
N PHE A 172 -3.37 -24.58 -8.99
CA PHE A 172 -2.25 -25.47 -8.69
C PHE A 172 -2.72 -26.77 -8.02
N TYR A 173 -3.55 -26.68 -6.97
CA TYR A 173 -4.10 -27.88 -6.31
C TYR A 173 -5.02 -28.70 -7.23
N GLN A 174 -5.82 -28.05 -8.06
CA GLN A 174 -6.68 -28.73 -9.04
C GLN A 174 -5.86 -29.54 -10.06
N LEU A 175 -4.80 -28.94 -10.60
CA LEU A 175 -3.94 -29.60 -11.58
C LEU A 175 -3.07 -30.70 -10.97
N ARG A 176 -2.71 -30.56 -9.68
CA ARG A 176 -2.03 -31.60 -8.91
C ARG A 176 -2.93 -32.81 -8.67
N LYS A 177 -4.18 -32.60 -8.23
CA LYS A 177 -5.14 -33.68 -7.93
C LYS A 177 -5.55 -34.49 -9.17
N ARG A 178 -5.48 -33.92 -10.38
CA ARG A 178 -5.74 -34.65 -11.63
C ARG A 178 -4.63 -35.68 -11.97
N ASN A 179 -3.53 -35.68 -11.22
CA ASN A 179 -2.35 -36.52 -11.44
C ASN A 179 -2.30 -37.77 -10.55
N ASP A 180 -3.20 -37.86 -9.55
CA ASP A 180 -3.43 -39.04 -8.71
C ASP A 180 -4.67 -39.80 -9.20
#